data_AF-A5GKA0-F1
#
_entry.id   AF-A5GKA0-F1
#
_cell.length_a   1.000
_cell.length_b   1.000
_cell.length_c   1.000
_cell.angle_alpha   90.00
_cell.angle_beta   90.00
_cell.angle_gamma   90.00
#
_symmetry.space_group_name_H-M   'P 1'
#
loop_
_entity.id
_entity.type
_entity.pdbx_description
1 polymer ?
#
loop_
_entity_poly.entity_id
_entity_poly.type
_entity_poly.pdbx_seq_one_letter_code
_entity_poly.pdbx_strand_id
1 'polypeptide(L)'
;MARRQGRWSPLFLLGAMDSSPVQAFLAHLGRDPRLQAQVQAVVTADEVALLAQELGYAVSGSDLLLLSGRSVDGVRVTRVDHPGEYPGRYY
;
A
#
# COMPACT_ATOMS: atom_id res chain seq x y z
N MET A 1 44.66 -12.39 2.97
CA MET A 1 44.05 -11.04 3.01
C MET A 1 42.58 -11.17 2.64
N ALA A 2 41.68 -10.99 3.60
CA ALA A 2 40.24 -11.18 3.43
C ALA A 2 39.52 -9.83 3.53
N ARG A 3 38.77 -9.42 2.49
CA ARG A 3 37.67 -8.48 2.65
C ARG A 3 36.43 -9.02 1.97
N ARG A 4 35.37 -8.98 2.77
CA ARG A 4 34.09 -9.67 2.63
C ARG A 4 33.32 -9.09 1.46
N GLN A 5 32.91 -9.95 0.54
CA GLN A 5 31.69 -9.72 -0.23
C GLN A 5 30.54 -9.71 0.78
N GLY A 6 29.90 -8.55 0.94
CA GLY A 6 28.67 -8.41 1.71
C GLY A 6 27.60 -9.26 1.04
N ARG A 7 27.39 -10.45 1.58
CA ARG A 7 26.38 -11.42 1.18
C ARG A 7 25.04 -10.86 1.66
N TRP A 8 24.21 -10.35 0.75
CA TRP A 8 22.83 -10.01 1.03
C TRP A 8 22.09 -11.34 1.21
N SER A 9 21.89 -11.76 2.45
CA SER A 9 21.08 -12.93 2.78
C SER A 9 19.74 -12.43 3.31
N PRO A 10 18.65 -12.44 2.52
CA PRO A 10 17.34 -12.45 3.11
C PRO A 10 17.03 -13.91 3.46
N LEU A 11 17.27 -14.27 4.72
CA LEU A 11 16.60 -15.43 5.33
C LEU A 11 15.13 -15.05 5.54
N PHE A 12 14.34 -15.07 4.47
CA PHE A 12 12.87 -15.14 4.57
C PHE A 12 12.51 -16.62 4.59
N LEU A 13 12.37 -17.17 5.79
CA LEU A 13 11.88 -18.53 5.97
C LEU A 13 10.74 -18.51 6.99
N LEU A 14 9.65 -19.18 6.61
CA LEU A 14 8.40 -19.48 7.30
C LEU A 14 7.27 -18.43 7.21
N GLY A 15 6.39 -18.63 6.22
CA GLY A 15 5.06 -19.10 6.59
C GLY A 15 3.94 -18.07 6.74
N ALA A 16 3.74 -17.23 5.73
CA ALA A 16 2.40 -16.83 5.32
C ALA A 16 2.34 -16.94 3.80
N MET A 17 1.30 -17.58 3.27
CA MET A 17 1.02 -17.72 1.84
C MET A 17 1.39 -16.42 1.11
N ASP A 18 2.17 -16.46 0.03
CA ASP A 18 2.75 -15.33 -0.73
C ASP A 18 1.72 -14.21 -1.01
N SER A 19 1.43 -13.41 0.02
CA SER A 19 0.50 -12.30 -0.07
C SER A 19 1.29 -11.18 -0.68
N SER A 20 0.89 -10.76 -1.89
CA SER A 20 1.52 -9.62 -2.55
C SER A 20 1.65 -8.45 -1.57
N PRO A 21 2.65 -7.57 -1.71
CA PRO A 21 2.86 -6.44 -0.81
C PRO A 21 1.58 -5.62 -0.56
N VAL A 22 0.73 -5.52 -1.58
CA VAL A 22 -0.58 -4.86 -1.50
C VAL A 22 -1.56 -5.60 -0.58
N GLN A 23 -1.62 -6.93 -0.65
CA GLN A 23 -2.48 -7.71 0.25
C GLN A 23 -2.03 -7.59 1.70
N ALA A 24 -0.73 -7.59 1.95
CA ALA A 24 -0.18 -7.38 3.29
C ALA A 24 -0.50 -5.98 3.83
N PHE A 25 -0.39 -4.95 3.00
CA PHE A 25 -0.80 -3.59 3.34
C PHE A 25 -2.30 -3.50 3.63
N LEU A 26 -3.16 -4.08 2.79
CA LEU A 26 -4.62 -4.03 2.99
C LEU A 26 -5.06 -4.79 4.25
N ALA A 27 -4.42 -5.91 4.59
CA ALA A 27 -4.67 -6.63 5.84
C ALA A 27 -4.30 -5.79 7.07
N HIS A 28 -3.19 -5.03 7.00
CA HIS A 28 -2.82 -4.08 8.05
C HIS A 28 -3.82 -2.93 8.14
N LEU A 29 -4.16 -2.32 6.99
CA LEU A 29 -5.16 -1.26 6.88
C LEU A 29 -6.52 -1.68 7.48
N GLY A 30 -6.96 -2.92 7.26
CA GLY A 30 -8.22 -3.42 7.82
C GLY A 30 -8.24 -3.51 9.35
N ARG A 31 -7.07 -3.55 10.01
CA ARG A 31 -6.93 -3.77 11.47
C ARG A 31 -6.47 -2.52 12.23
N ASP A 32 -5.97 -1.50 11.55
CA ASP A 32 -5.49 -0.26 12.16
C ASP A 32 -6.42 0.94 11.84
N PRO A 33 -7.26 1.40 12.80
CA PRO A 33 -8.17 2.52 12.58
C PRO A 33 -7.45 3.86 12.38
N ARG A 34 -6.21 4.02 12.87
CA ARG A 34 -5.42 5.24 12.61
C ARG A 34 -4.94 5.28 11.18
N LEU A 35 -4.46 4.14 10.67
CA LEU A 35 -4.08 4.01 9.27
C LEU A 35 -5.28 4.20 8.34
N GLN A 36 -6.47 3.70 8.73
CA GLN A 36 -7.72 3.97 8.00
C GLN A 36 -8.04 5.46 7.94
N ALA A 37 -7.88 6.20 9.04
CA ALA A 37 -8.11 7.64 9.04
C ALA A 37 -7.12 8.39 8.13
N GLN A 38 -5.85 7.96 8.10
CA GLN A 38 -4.83 8.53 7.20
C GLN A 38 -5.15 8.25 5.73
N VAL A 39 -5.51 7.00 5.40
CA VAL A 39 -5.90 6.62 4.03
C VAL A 39 -7.18 7.34 3.59
N GLN A 40 -8.12 7.61 4.49
CA GLN A 40 -9.32 8.41 4.18
C GLN A 40 -9.02 9.91 4.01
N ALA A 41 -7.90 10.41 4.53
CA ALA A 41 -7.50 11.81 4.41
C ALA A 41 -6.79 12.13 3.09
N VAL A 42 -6.30 11.12 2.37
CA VAL A 42 -5.64 11.28 1.06
C VAL A 42 -6.62 11.02 -0.08
N VAL A 43 -6.36 11.62 -1.24
CA VAL A 43 -7.35 11.67 -2.33
C VAL A 43 -7.01 10.68 -3.45
N THR A 44 -5.73 10.36 -3.62
CA THR A 44 -5.25 9.56 -4.76
C THR A 44 -4.63 8.23 -4.34
N ALA A 45 -4.69 7.25 -5.25
CA ALA A 45 -4.05 5.94 -5.04
C ALA A 45 -2.51 6.06 -4.88
N ASP A 46 -1.89 7.08 -5.47
CA ASP A 46 -0.46 7.33 -5.33
C ASP A 46 -0.10 7.79 -3.92
N GLU A 47 -0.91 8.68 -3.33
CA GLU A 47 -0.75 9.09 -1.93
C GLU A 47 -0.95 7.93 -0.95
N VAL A 48 -1.91 7.02 -1.23
CA VAL A 48 -2.07 5.78 -0.46
C VAL A 48 -0.84 4.88 -0.60
N ALA A 49 -0.25 4.79 -1.78
CA ALA A 49 0.98 4.05 -2.00
C ALA A 49 2.17 4.66 -1.24
N LEU A 50 2.24 5.98 -1.10
CA LEU A 50 3.26 6.64 -0.27
C LEU A 50 3.12 6.25 1.20
N LEU A 51 1.90 6.28 1.77
CA LEU A 51 1.65 5.81 3.14
C LEU A 51 2.06 4.34 3.32
N ALA A 52 1.79 3.48 2.34
CA ALA A 52 2.21 2.09 2.38
C ALA A 52 3.75 1.94 2.33
N GLN A 53 4.43 2.75 1.53
CA GLN A 53 5.88 2.76 1.42
C GLN A 53 6.57 3.26 2.70
N GLU A 54 6.00 4.26 3.37
CA GLU A 54 6.47 4.74 4.68
C GLU A 54 6.41 3.64 5.75
N LEU A 55 5.46 2.70 5.62
CA LEU A 55 5.34 1.52 6.48
C LEU A 55 6.19 0.32 6.00
N GLY A 56 6.95 0.48 4.92
CA GLY A 56 7.86 -0.54 4.38
C GLY A 56 7.23 -1.51 3.36
N TYR A 57 6.02 -1.23 2.87
CA TYR A 57 5.39 -2.06 1.84
C TYR A 57 5.78 -1.58 0.43
N ALA A 58 6.24 -2.51 -0.43
CA ALA A 58 6.52 -2.24 -1.83
C ALA A 58 5.22 -2.19 -2.66
N VAL A 59 4.45 -1.12 -2.50
CA VAL A 59 3.15 -0.90 -3.16
C VAL A 59 3.23 0.34 -4.05
N SER A 60 2.70 0.25 -5.27
CA SER A 60 2.50 1.40 -6.15
C SER A 60 1.02 1.75 -6.31
N GLY A 61 0.73 2.99 -6.76
CA GLY A 61 -0.63 3.41 -7.09
C GLY A 61 -1.27 2.51 -8.16
N SER A 62 -0.49 2.04 -9.13
CA SER A 62 -0.93 1.09 -10.16
C SER A 62 -1.39 -0.24 -9.56
N ASP A 63 -0.65 -0.76 -8.56
CA ASP A 63 -1.01 -2.02 -7.91
C ASP A 63 -2.35 -1.90 -7.15
N LEU A 64 -2.62 -0.74 -6.55
CA LEU A 64 -3.89 -0.44 -5.89
C LEU A 64 -5.03 -0.30 -6.91
N LEU A 65 -4.78 0.33 -8.06
CA LEU A 65 -5.77 0.47 -9.13
C LEU A 65 -6.14 -0.88 -9.76
N LEU A 66 -5.20 -1.83 -9.85
CA LEU A 66 -5.48 -3.20 -10.30
C LEU A 66 -6.45 -3.95 -9.37
N LEU A 67 -6.53 -3.53 -8.10
CA LEU A 67 -7.49 -4.07 -7.13
C LEU A 67 -8.84 -3.35 -7.14
N SER A 68 -8.99 -2.27 -7.92
CA SER A 68 -10.27 -1.57 -8.04
C SER A 68 -11.40 -2.52 -8.43
N GLY A 69 -12.48 -2.51 -7.65
CA GLY A 69 -13.63 -3.40 -7.82
C GLY A 69 -13.49 -4.75 -7.12
N ARG A 70 -12.35 -5.04 -6.47
CA ARG A 70 -12.13 -6.23 -5.65
C ARG A 70 -12.19 -5.89 -4.17
N SER A 71 -12.63 -6.88 -3.37
CA SER A 71 -12.57 -6.81 -1.91
C SER A 71 -11.47 -7.77 -1.44
N VAL A 72 -10.54 -7.28 -0.62
CA VAL A 72 -9.41 -8.03 -0.08
C VAL A 72 -9.42 -7.86 1.43
N ASP A 73 -9.43 -8.97 2.18
CA ASP A 73 -9.44 -9.00 3.65
C ASP A 73 -10.50 -8.08 4.31
N GLY A 74 -11.69 -7.98 3.70
CA GLY A 74 -12.77 -7.12 4.18
C GLY A 74 -12.68 -5.65 3.76
N VAL A 75 -11.55 -5.23 3.15
CA VAL A 75 -11.39 -3.90 2.56
C VAL A 75 -11.88 -3.92 1.12
N ARG A 76 -12.90 -3.12 0.81
CA ARG A 76 -13.40 -2.92 -0.56
C ARG A 76 -12.66 -1.75 -1.19
N VAL A 77 -11.93 -2.00 -2.27
CA VAL A 77 -11.28 -0.94 -3.05
C VAL A 77 -12.25 -0.49 -4.15
N THR A 78 -12.80 0.71 -4.00
CA THR A 78 -13.62 1.34 -5.04
C THR A 78 -12.83 2.48 -5.66
N ARG A 79 -12.61 2.43 -6.97
CA ARG A 79 -12.22 3.63 -7.69
C ARG A 79 -13.38 4.60 -7.66
N VAL A 80 -13.16 5.76 -7.06
CA VAL A 80 -14.07 6.89 -7.18
C VAL A 80 -13.68 7.61 -8.47
N ASP A 81 -14.53 7.51 -9.49
CA ASP A 81 -14.44 8.37 -10.66
C ASP A 81 -14.78 9.80 -10.19
N HIS A 82 -13.76 10.64 -9.96
CA HIS A 82 -13.95 12.06 -9.62
C HIS A 82 -14.33 12.81 -10.91
N PRO A 83 -15.56 13.33 -11.04
CA PRO A 83 -15.99 14.03 -12.23
C PRO A 83 -15.46 15.46 -12.22
N GLY A 84 -14.16 15.64 -12.51
CA GLY A 84 -13.59 16.96 -12.79
C GLY A 84 -13.45 17.90 -11.59
N GLU A 85 -12.31 18.60 -11.54
CA GLU A 85 -11.91 19.65 -10.60
C GLU A 85 -11.65 19.27 -9.14
N TYR A 86 -10.43 19.58 -8.70
CA TYR A 86 -10.01 19.59 -7.30
C TYR A 86 -10.15 21.03 -6.76
N PRO A 87 -11.17 21.37 -5.97
CA PRO A 87 -11.21 22.65 -5.27
C PRO A 87 -10.19 22.62 -4.13
N GLY A 88 -9.00 23.19 -4.34
CA GLY A 88 -8.06 23.34 -3.22
C GLY A 88 -6.59 23.65 -3.49
N ARG A 89 -6.14 23.82 -4.74
CA ARG A 89 -4.75 24.27 -5.00
C ARG A 89 -4.71 25.66 -5.62
N TYR A 90 -5.13 26.64 -4.81
CA TYR A 90 -4.68 28.03 -4.94
C TYR A 90 -4.40 28.55 -3.53
N TYR A 91 -3.14 28.47 -3.11
CA TYR A 91 -2.53 29.43 -2.18
C TYR A 91 -1.02 29.41 -2.39
#